data_AF-A0A8X7MIC5-F1
#
_entry.id   AF-A0A8X7MIC5-F1
#
_cell.length_a   1.000
_cell.length_b   1.000
_cell.length_c   1.000
_cell.angle_alpha   90.00
_cell.angle_beta   90.00
_cell.angle_gamma   90.00
#
_symmetry.space_group_name_H-M   'P 1'
#
loop_
_entity.id
_entity.type
_entity.pdbx_description
1 polymer ?
#
loop_
_entity_poly.entity_id
_entity_poly.type
_entity_poly.pdbx_seq_one_letter_code
_entity_poly.pdbx_strand_id
1 'polypeptide(L)'
;MEDGTIHRFRAHKTVLASGGYGREYFSATSAHTCTGDGMAMVSRAGLPLQDLEFVQFHPTGIYGAGCLITEGSRSEGDYLLDSEGERFMERYAPTAKDLASRVP
;
A
#
# COMPACT_ATOMS: atom_id res chain seq x y z
N MET A 1 -22.06 18.11 -8.75
CA MET A 1 -21.51 18.37 -7.40
C MET A 1 -20.18 19.13 -7.47
N GLU A 2 -19.80 19.74 -8.61
CA GLU A 2 -18.53 20.48 -8.77
C GLU A 2 -18.66 21.99 -8.47
N ASP A 3 -19.78 22.42 -7.88
CA ASP A 3 -20.15 23.83 -7.69
C ASP A 3 -19.91 24.36 -6.26
N GLY A 4 -19.24 23.57 -5.41
CA GLY A 4 -18.96 23.93 -4.02
C GLY A 4 -20.17 23.92 -3.10
N THR A 5 -21.33 23.44 -3.57
CA THR A 5 -22.52 23.34 -2.73
C THR A 5 -22.46 22.13 -1.78
N ILE A 6 -23.12 22.25 -0.63
CA ILE A 6 -23.17 21.19 0.37
C ILE A 6 -24.37 20.27 0.07
N HIS A 7 -24.10 18.97 -0.02
CA HIS A 7 -25.11 17.96 -0.29
C HIS A 7 -25.31 17.03 0.92
N ARG A 8 -26.56 16.58 1.12
CA ARG A 8 -26.91 15.56 2.10
C ARG A 8 -27.53 14.35 1.39
N PHE A 9 -26.88 13.20 1.50
CA PHE A 9 -27.40 11.93 0.97
C PHE A 9 -28.09 11.16 2.09
N ARG A 10 -29.40 10.93 1.96
CA ARG A 10 -30.17 10.09 2.88
C ARG A 10 -30.36 8.72 2.25
N ALA A 11 -30.03 7.67 3.00
CA ALA A 11 -30.26 6.29 2.59
C ALA A 11 -30.53 5.43 3.81
N HIS A 12 -31.21 4.30 3.62
CA HIS A 12 -31.38 3.31 4.71
C HIS A 12 -30.07 2.59 5.05
N LYS A 13 -29.14 2.50 4.09
CA LYS A 13 -27.83 1.85 4.21
C LYS A 13 -26.79 2.63 3.41
N THR A 14 -25.56 2.68 3.93
CA THR A 14 -24.41 3.33 3.28
C THR A 14 -23.23 2.38 3.33
N VAL A 15 -22.50 2.27 2.22
CA VAL A 15 -21.28 1.46 2.09
C VAL A 15 -20.09 2.41 1.93
N LEU A 16 -19.04 2.21 2.73
CA LEU A 16 -17.77 2.91 2.59
C LEU A 16 -16.79 2.02 1.81
N ALA A 17 -16.30 2.52 0.67
CA ALA A 17 -15.35 1.84 -0.20
C ALA A 17 -14.24 2.81 -0.65
N SER A 18 -13.68 3.57 0.28
CA SER A 18 -12.77 4.71 0.03
C SER A 18 -11.30 4.34 -0.20
N GLY A 19 -10.96 3.05 -0.24
CA GLY A 19 -9.57 2.60 -0.33
C GLY A 19 -8.75 2.79 0.95
N GLY A 20 -7.43 2.79 0.82
CA GLY A 20 -6.46 2.89 1.93
C GLY A 20 -5.97 4.32 2.24
N TYR A 21 -4.92 4.40 3.06
CA TYR A 21 -4.33 5.64 3.59
C TYR A 21 -2.82 5.79 3.30
N GLY A 22 -2.33 5.13 2.24
CA GLY A 22 -0.88 5.07 1.96
C GLY A 22 -0.19 6.43 1.76
N ARG A 23 -0.96 7.52 1.55
CA ARG A 23 -0.41 8.89 1.50
C ARG A 23 -0.04 9.50 2.83
N GLU A 24 -0.20 8.77 3.92
CA GLU A 24 0.45 9.09 5.19
C GLU A 24 1.98 8.94 5.12
N TYR A 25 2.50 8.12 4.20
CA TYR A 25 3.93 7.86 4.03
C TYR A 25 4.55 8.72 2.93
N PHE A 26 5.80 9.16 3.16
CA PHE A 26 6.56 9.96 2.19
C PHE A 26 6.81 9.20 0.88
N SER A 27 7.24 7.94 0.97
CA SER A 27 7.45 7.04 -0.18
C SER A 27 6.37 5.96 -0.18
N ALA A 28 5.49 5.99 -1.17
CA ALA A 28 4.39 5.04 -1.32
C ALA A 28 4.03 4.81 -2.79
N THR A 29 3.55 3.61 -3.10
CA THR A 29 3.00 3.26 -4.42
C THR A 29 1.57 3.79 -4.63
N SER A 30 0.91 4.22 -3.55
CA SER A 30 -0.47 4.68 -3.57
C SER A 30 -0.66 5.96 -4.39
N ALA A 31 -1.84 6.10 -5.01
CA ALA A 31 -2.22 7.35 -5.66
C ALA A 31 -2.26 8.52 -4.65
N HIS A 32 -2.17 9.75 -5.13
CA HIS A 32 -2.26 10.96 -4.29
C HIS A 32 -3.58 11.09 -3.52
N THR A 33 -4.62 10.41 -3.98
CA THR A 33 -5.97 10.43 -3.40
C THR A 33 -6.21 9.35 -2.34
N CYS A 34 -5.23 8.48 -2.04
CA CYS A 34 -5.35 7.46 -0.99
C CYS A 34 -5.03 8.04 0.39
N THR A 35 -5.93 8.88 0.90
CA THR A 35 -5.76 9.73 2.11
C THR A 35 -6.52 9.25 3.35
N GLY A 36 -7.20 8.11 3.28
CA GLY A 36 -7.90 7.53 4.44
C GLY A 36 -9.21 8.22 4.83
N ASP A 37 -9.85 8.97 3.94
CA ASP A 37 -11.04 9.80 4.24
C ASP A 37 -12.18 9.02 4.91
N GLY A 38 -12.48 7.81 4.41
CA GLY A 38 -13.52 6.95 4.98
C GLY A 38 -13.18 6.44 6.38
N MET A 39 -11.92 6.08 6.62
CA MET A 39 -11.46 5.67 7.95
C MET A 39 -11.56 6.82 8.94
N ALA A 40 -11.17 8.03 8.52
CA ALA A 40 -11.28 9.22 9.34
C ALA A 40 -12.76 9.58 9.65
N MET A 41 -13.70 9.35 8.72
CA MET A 41 -15.14 9.48 8.99
C MET A 41 -15.63 8.50 10.06
N VAL A 42 -15.22 7.23 9.97
CA VAL A 42 -15.56 6.18 10.96
C VAL A 42 -15.02 6.55 12.35
N SER A 43 -13.76 6.96 12.43
CA SER A 43 -13.14 7.40 13.68
C SER A 43 -13.85 8.61 14.29
N ARG A 44 -14.20 9.63 13.49
CA ARG A 44 -14.96 10.81 13.96
C ARG A 44 -16.37 10.46 14.46
N ALA A 45 -16.96 9.37 13.99
CA ALA A 45 -18.23 8.85 14.48
C ALA A 45 -18.09 8.05 15.79
N GLY A 46 -16.88 7.92 16.35
CA GLY A 46 -16.61 7.16 17.57
C GLY A 46 -16.60 5.64 17.38
N LEU A 47 -16.49 5.17 16.13
CA LEU A 47 -16.42 3.76 15.80
C LEU A 47 -14.95 3.30 15.71
N PRO A 48 -14.65 2.04 16.09
CA PRO A 48 -13.28 1.55 16.08
C PRO A 48 -12.77 1.30 14.66
N LEU A 49 -11.47 1.50 14.50
CA LEU A 49 -10.67 0.96 13.40
C LEU A 49 -9.84 -0.21 13.96
N GLN A 50 -9.36 -1.09 13.09
CA GLN A 50 -8.64 -2.29 13.48
C GLN A 50 -7.35 -2.41 12.67
N ASP A 51 -6.28 -2.88 13.33
CA ASP A 51 -5.02 -3.29 12.70
C ASP A 51 -4.34 -2.22 11.82
N LEU A 52 -4.47 -0.93 12.19
CA LEU A 52 -3.89 0.20 11.45
C LEU A 52 -2.35 0.22 11.53
N GLU A 53 -1.77 -0.45 12.51
CA GLU A 53 -0.32 -0.56 12.66
C GLU A 53 0.32 -1.49 11.61
N PHE A 54 -0.46 -2.36 10.96
CA PHE A 54 0.04 -3.32 9.98
C PHE A 54 0.05 -2.74 8.56
N VAL A 55 1.10 -1.99 8.24
CA VAL A 55 1.30 -1.37 6.92
C VAL A 55 2.26 -2.19 6.07
N GLN A 56 1.77 -2.73 4.95
CA GLN A 56 2.60 -3.50 4.02
C GLN A 56 3.48 -2.59 3.14
N PHE A 57 4.76 -2.93 3.06
CA PHE A 57 5.70 -2.33 2.12
C PHE A 57 5.95 -3.26 0.93
N HIS A 58 5.93 -2.71 -0.28
CA HIS A 58 6.28 -3.44 -1.48
C HIS A 58 7.80 -3.43 -1.69
N PRO A 59 8.47 -4.58 -1.89
CA PRO A 59 9.94 -4.65 -1.94
C PRO A 59 10.53 -3.94 -3.16
N THR A 60 9.79 -3.88 -4.27
CA THR A 60 10.27 -3.33 -5.56
C THR A 60 9.47 -2.12 -6.00
N GLY A 61 9.50 -1.05 -5.21
CA GLY A 61 9.08 0.28 -5.67
C GLY A 61 10.23 1.00 -6.38
N ILE A 62 9.96 1.70 -7.48
CA ILE A 62 10.99 2.49 -8.18
C ILE A 62 11.51 3.57 -7.25
N TYR A 63 12.81 3.53 -6.96
CA TYR A 63 13.46 4.50 -6.09
C TYR A 63 13.24 5.95 -6.59
N GLY A 64 12.93 6.85 -5.66
CA GLY A 64 12.61 8.25 -5.94
C GLY A 64 11.15 8.47 -6.38
N ALA A 65 10.64 7.67 -7.32
CA ALA A 65 9.28 7.87 -7.88
C ALA A 65 8.17 7.16 -7.09
N GLY A 66 8.46 6.02 -6.47
CA GLY A 66 7.48 5.19 -5.75
C GLY A 66 6.57 4.35 -6.65
N CYS A 67 6.69 4.44 -7.99
CA CYS A 67 5.92 3.61 -8.91
C CYS A 67 6.18 2.11 -8.69
N LEU A 68 5.16 1.29 -8.83
CA LEU A 68 5.23 -0.15 -8.61
C LEU A 68 5.99 -0.85 -9.74
N ILE A 69 6.99 -1.67 -9.40
CA ILE A 69 7.44 -2.78 -10.25
C ILE A 69 6.71 -4.03 -9.78
N THR A 70 6.01 -4.70 -10.70
CA THR A 70 5.21 -5.89 -10.39
C THR A 70 6.04 -6.99 -9.72
N GLU A 71 5.42 -7.74 -8.81
CA GLU A 71 6.00 -9.00 -8.30
C GLU A 71 6.40 -9.94 -9.43
N GLY A 72 5.64 -9.90 -10.53
CA GLY A 72 5.83 -10.75 -11.70
C GLY A 72 7.28 -10.78 -12.16
N SER A 73 8.01 -9.65 -12.09
CA SER A 73 9.45 -9.61 -12.39
C SER A 73 10.24 -10.70 -11.66
N ARG A 74 10.07 -10.81 -10.34
CA ARG A 74 10.76 -11.83 -9.51
C ARG A 74 10.22 -13.23 -9.79
N SER A 75 8.90 -13.37 -10.00
CA SER A 75 8.28 -14.66 -10.33
C SER A 75 8.72 -15.22 -11.69
N GLU A 76 9.02 -14.35 -12.65
CA GLU A 76 9.50 -14.69 -13.98
C GLU A 76 11.03 -14.86 -14.06
N GLY A 77 11.74 -14.72 -12.93
CA GLY A 77 13.16 -15.08 -12.80
C GLY A 77 14.13 -13.91 -12.62
N ASP A 78 13.65 -12.66 -12.51
CA ASP A 78 14.50 -11.55 -12.08
C ASP A 78 14.93 -11.74 -10.61
N TYR A 79 16.10 -11.22 -10.27
CA TYR A 79 16.71 -11.38 -8.95
C TYR A 79 17.22 -10.05 -8.41
N LEU A 80 17.24 -9.92 -7.09
CA LEU A 80 17.76 -8.75 -6.40
C LEU A 80 19.27 -8.85 -6.27
N LEU A 81 19.95 -7.75 -6.61
CA LEU A 81 21.39 -7.58 -6.47
C LEU A 81 21.70 -6.45 -5.49
N ASP A 82 22.79 -6.58 -4.75
CA ASP A 82 23.35 -5.49 -3.96
C ASP A 82 24.40 -4.68 -4.76
N SER A 83 25.10 -3.76 -4.08
CA SER A 83 26.12 -2.91 -4.71
C SER A 83 27.36 -3.66 -5.21
N GLU A 84 27.60 -4.89 -4.75
CA GLU A 84 28.72 -5.73 -5.18
C GLU A 84 28.32 -6.72 -6.28
N GLY A 85 27.03 -6.77 -6.63
CA GLY A 85 26.48 -7.72 -7.59
C GLY A 85 26.18 -9.09 -6.97
N GLU A 86 26.05 -9.19 -5.65
CA GLU A 86 25.63 -10.42 -4.97
C GLU A 86 24.12 -10.60 -5.06
N ARG A 87 23.66 -11.83 -5.38
CA ARG A 87 22.27 -12.25 -5.21
C ARG A 87 21.94 -12.48 -3.75
N PHE A 88 21.84 -11.38 -2.99
CA PHE A 88 21.82 -11.43 -1.53
C PHE A 88 20.64 -12.21 -0.94
N MET A 89 19.52 -12.36 -1.66
CA MET A 89 18.36 -13.13 -1.17
C MET A 89 18.64 -14.62 -0.99
N GLU A 90 19.65 -15.19 -1.67
CA GLU A 90 20.07 -16.58 -1.45
C GLU A 90 20.60 -16.81 -0.03
N ARG A 91 21.15 -15.77 0.61
CA ARG A 91 21.61 -15.80 1.99
C ARG A 91 20.46 -15.70 3.00
N TYR A 92 19.48 -14.83 2.74
CA TYR A 92 18.40 -14.54 3.69
C TYR A 92 17.20 -15.50 3.59
N ALA A 93 16.90 -16.01 2.40
CA ALA A 93 15.85 -16.98 2.17
C ALA A 93 16.36 -18.12 1.27
N PRO A 94 17.18 -19.06 1.78
CA PRO A 94 17.89 -20.03 0.94
C PRO A 94 16.99 -20.88 0.03
N THR A 95 15.77 -21.17 0.48
CA THR A 95 14.78 -21.94 -0.30
C THR A 95 14.00 -21.05 -1.27
N ALA A 96 13.35 -20.00 -0.76
CA ALA A 96 12.43 -19.18 -1.55
C ALA A 96 13.14 -18.10 -2.40
N LYS A 97 14.35 -17.70 -2.01
CA LYS A 97 15.14 -16.63 -2.62
C LYS A 97 14.28 -15.36 -2.78
N ASP A 98 14.26 -14.78 -3.98
CA ASP A 98 13.47 -13.60 -4.33
C ASP A 98 11.95 -13.79 -4.23
N LEU A 99 11.47 -15.02 -4.02
CA LEU A 99 10.04 -15.34 -3.82
C LEU A 99 9.65 -15.48 -2.34
N ALA A 100 10.53 -15.07 -1.42
CA ALA A 100 10.19 -15.01 0.00
C ALA A 100 8.95 -14.12 0.23
N SER A 101 8.13 -14.52 1.21
CA SER A 101 6.88 -13.83 1.53
C SER A 101 7.09 -12.38 1.97
N ARG A 102 6.13 -11.53 1.61
CA ARG A 102 6.00 -10.17 2.12
C ARG A 102 5.22 -10.22 3.43
N VAL A 103 5.92 -10.42 4.53
CA VAL A 103 5.30 -10.29 5.86
C VAL A 103 4.95 -8.82 6.11
N PRO A 104 3.76 -8.51 6.67
CA PRO A 104 3.51 -7.23 7.34
C PRO A 104 4.46 -7.02 8.52
#